data_AF-A0A7V6TUD4-F1
#
_entry.id   AF-A0A7V6TUD4-F1
#
_cell.length_a   1.000
_cell.length_b   1.000
_cell.length_c   1.000
_cell.angle_alpha   90.00
_cell.angle_beta   90.00
_cell.angle_gamma   90.00
#
_symmetry.space_group_name_H-M   'P 1'
#
loop_
_entity.id
_entity.type
_entity.pdbx_description
1 polymer ?
#
loop_
_entity_poly.entity_id
_entity_poly.type
_entity_poly.pdbx_seq_one_letter_code
_entity_poly.pdbx_strand_id
1 'polypeptide(L)'
;MNDVYEVAMMLDFYGQLLTSRQYEILDLYYNNDYSLGEISEHLDISRQAVFDNIKRSREILLEYETKLGLVRNHMAFIKKAKELLNMIKSIDSSRLEEKDRETMTRIEKELNQLIDF
;
A
#
# COMPACT_ATOMS: atom_id res chain seq x y z
N MET A 1 -9.40 8.30 -6.53
CA MET A 1 -8.60 7.42 -5.67
C MET A 1 -8.82 7.92 -4.25
N ASN A 2 -9.16 7.04 -3.30
CA ASN A 2 -9.51 7.46 -1.94
C ASN A 2 -8.25 7.89 -1.19
N ASP A 3 -8.26 9.09 -0.62
CA ASP A 3 -7.21 9.66 0.26
C ASP A 3 -6.78 8.68 1.37
N VAL A 4 -7.73 7.87 1.85
CA VAL A 4 -7.51 6.83 2.87
C VAL A 4 -6.53 5.75 2.43
N TYR A 5 -6.67 5.25 1.20
CA TYR A 5 -5.84 4.15 0.70
C TYR A 5 -4.40 4.59 0.45
N GLU A 6 -4.21 5.83 -0.02
CA GLU A 6 -2.88 6.39 -0.24
C GLU A 6 -2.12 6.58 1.07
N VAL A 7 -2.79 7.08 2.11
CA VAL A 7 -2.17 7.27 3.42
C VAL A 7 -1.86 5.93 4.09
N ALA A 8 -2.75 4.94 4.01
CA ALA A 8 -2.48 3.60 4.53
C ALA A 8 -1.23 2.99 3.89
N MET A 9 -1.11 3.08 2.55
CA MET A 9 0.09 2.59 1.87
C MET A 9 1.35 3.38 2.26
N MET A 10 1.26 4.72 2.36
CA MET A 10 2.39 5.50 2.87
C MET A 10 2.78 5.10 4.30
N LEU A 11 1.82 4.71 5.14
CA LEU A 11 2.08 4.22 6.49
C LEU A 11 2.82 2.88 6.47
N ASP A 12 2.51 1.97 5.53
CA ASP A 12 3.24 0.70 5.37
C ASP A 12 4.71 0.93 4.97
N PHE A 13 4.97 1.89 4.08
CA PHE A 13 6.32 2.18 3.60
C PHE A 13 7.15 3.06 4.54
N TYR A 14 6.51 4.03 5.21
CA TYR A 14 7.21 5.08 5.95
C TYR A 14 6.84 5.15 7.44
N GLY A 15 5.91 4.32 7.91
CA GLY A 15 5.40 4.39 9.29
C GLY A 15 6.47 4.24 10.35
N GLN A 16 7.52 3.46 10.09
CA GLN A 16 8.65 3.29 11.00
C GLN A 16 9.52 4.55 11.16
N LEU A 17 9.39 5.54 10.27
CA LEU A 17 10.08 6.83 10.37
C LEU A 17 9.30 7.84 11.23
N LEU A 18 8.02 7.57 11.52
CA LEU A 18 7.21 8.38 12.41
C LEU A 18 7.59 8.11 13.86
N THR A 19 7.27 9.06 14.74
CA THR A 19 7.29 8.78 16.18
C THR A 19 6.21 7.75 16.53
N SER A 20 6.42 6.98 17.60
CA SER A 20 5.46 5.95 18.03
C SER A 20 4.03 6.49 18.18
N ARG A 21 3.86 7.71 18.70
CA ARG A 21 2.55 8.34 18.87
C ARG A 21 1.88 8.73 17.55
N GLN A 22 2.67 9.18 16.57
CA GLN A 22 2.15 9.52 15.24
C GLN A 22 1.72 8.26 14.49
N TYR A 23 2.54 7.21 14.55
CA TYR A 23 2.22 5.91 13.97
C TYR A 23 0.95 5.31 14.60
N GLU A 24 0.88 5.23 15.93
CA GLU A 24 -0.27 4.69 16.66
C GLU A 24 -1.59 5.37 16.28
N ILE A 25 -1.62 6.71 16.23
CA ILE A 25 -2.83 7.45 15.87
C ILE A 25 -3.23 7.21 14.41
N LEU A 26 -2.27 7.18 13.48
CA LEU A 26 -2.57 6.91 12.07
C LEU A 26 -3.01 5.46 11.86
N ASP A 27 -2.39 4.49 12.54
CA ASP A 27 -2.74 3.08 12.44
C ASP A 27 -4.16 2.82 12.95
N LEU A 28 -4.52 3.39 14.11
CA LEU A 28 -5.89 3.31 14.63
C LEU A 28 -6.92 3.90 13.64
N TYR A 29 -6.60 5.04 13.03
CA TYR A 29 -7.51 5.74 12.13
C TYR A 29 -7.63 5.10 10.74
N TYR A 30 -6.50 4.74 10.11
CA TYR A 30 -6.45 4.29 8.71
C TYR A 30 -6.53 2.77 8.55
N ASN A 31 -6.02 1.99 9.51
CA ASN A 31 -5.96 0.53 9.42
C ASN A 31 -6.99 -0.18 10.31
N ASN A 32 -7.43 0.47 11.39
CA ASN A 32 -8.38 -0.12 12.35
C ASN A 32 -9.77 0.54 12.35
N ASP A 33 -10.02 1.51 11.46
CA ASP A 33 -11.28 2.24 11.31
C ASP A 33 -11.79 2.96 12.58
N TYR A 34 -10.90 3.31 13.52
CA TYR A 34 -11.30 4.08 14.71
C TYR A 34 -11.68 5.52 14.31
N SER A 35 -12.79 6.00 14.86
CA SER A 35 -13.14 7.41 14.81
C SER A 35 -12.24 8.26 15.71
N LEU A 36 -12.19 9.58 15.45
CA LEU A 36 -11.45 10.53 16.31
C LEU A 36 -11.90 10.47 17.78
N GLY A 37 -13.16 10.12 18.03
CA GLY A 37 -13.71 9.95 19.37
C GLY A 37 -13.15 8.71 20.06
N GLU A 38 -13.15 7.57 19.38
CA GLU A 38 -12.61 6.32 19.90
C GLU A 38 -11.10 6.43 20.16
N ILE A 39 -10.34 7.09 19.29
CA ILE A 39 -8.90 7.35 19.51
C ILE A 39 -8.69 8.30 20.70
N SER A 40 -9.52 9.33 20.81
CA SER A 40 -9.47 10.31 21.91
C SER A 40 -9.69 9.62 23.26
N GLU A 41 -10.67 8.73 23.35
CA GLU A 41 -10.96 7.93 24.54
C GLU A 41 -9.86 6.88 24.80
N HIS A 42 -9.39 6.18 23.77
CA HIS A 42 -8.38 5.15 23.87
C HIS A 42 -7.02 5.68 24.37
N LEU A 43 -6.63 6.87 23.93
CA LEU A 43 -5.33 7.46 24.23
C LEU A 43 -5.36 8.54 25.33
N ASP A 44 -6.53 8.80 25.91
CA ASP A 44 -6.80 9.84 26.92
C ASP A 44 -6.28 11.23 26.49
N ILE A 45 -6.63 11.64 25.27
CA ILE A 45 -6.30 12.95 24.69
C ILE A 45 -7.53 13.59 24.07
N SER A 46 -7.50 14.90 23.79
CA SER A 46 -8.65 15.56 23.17
C SER A 46 -8.83 15.15 21.70
N ARG A 47 -10.07 15.14 21.21
CA ARG A 47 -10.38 14.94 19.77
C ARG A 47 -9.62 15.91 18.87
N GLN A 48 -9.39 17.13 19.34
CA GLN A 48 -8.60 18.14 18.62
C GLN A 48 -7.13 17.71 18.51
N ALA A 49 -6.55 17.18 19.59
CA ALA A 49 -5.18 16.66 19.57
C ALA A 49 -5.01 15.47 18.61
N VAL A 50 -6.02 14.58 18.53
CA VAL A 50 -6.06 13.48 17.54
C VAL A 50 -6.07 14.04 16.12
N PHE A 51 -6.99 14.96 15.82
CA PHE A 51 -7.13 15.59 14.50
C PHE A 51 -5.82 16.28 14.06
N ASP A 52 -5.24 17.10 14.94
CA ASP A 52 -4.00 17.81 14.67
C ASP A 52 -2.80 16.87 14.52
N ASN A 53 -2.82 15.72 15.19
CA ASN A 53 -1.80 14.68 14.99
C ASN A 53 -1.95 14.04 13.61
N ILE A 54 -3.15 13.56 13.24
CA ILE A 54 -3.40 12.96 11.93
C ILE A 54 -2.95 13.88 10.82
N LYS A 55 -3.34 15.16 10.87
CA LYS A 55 -2.97 16.14 9.85
C LYS A 55 -1.45 16.29 9.71
N ARG A 56 -0.73 16.50 10.81
CA ARG A 56 0.73 16.66 10.78
C ARG A 56 1.47 15.40 10.36
N SER A 57 1.05 14.24 10.86
CA SER A 57 1.66 12.95 10.51
C SER A 57 1.50 12.64 9.03
N ARG A 58 0.35 12.98 8.43
CA ARG A 58 0.14 12.88 6.98
C ARG A 58 1.05 13.80 6.17
N GLU A 59 1.24 15.05 6.61
CA GLU A 59 2.16 15.98 5.95
C GLU A 59 3.60 15.42 5.94
N ILE A 60 4.03 14.79 7.03
CA ILE A 60 5.33 14.11 7.12
C ILE A 60 5.42 12.92 6.16
N LEU A 61 4.40 12.06 6.11
CA LEU A 61 4.34 10.93 5.16
C LEU A 61 4.42 11.41 3.71
N LEU A 62 3.71 12.49 3.37
CA LEU A 62 3.75 13.08 2.03
C LEU A 62 5.12 13.67 1.70
N GLU A 63 5.80 14.27 2.67
CA GLU A 63 7.17 14.76 2.49
C GLU A 63 8.14 13.60 2.21
N TYR A 64 8.01 12.48 2.92
CA TYR A 64 8.79 11.28 2.63
C TYR A 64 8.50 10.73 1.24
N GLU A 65 7.23 10.62 0.84
CA GLU A 65 6.87 10.17 -0.51
C GLU A 65 7.37 11.11 -1.60
N THR A 66 7.36 12.42 -1.35
CA THR A 66 7.90 13.41 -2.29
C THR A 66 9.40 13.24 -2.50
N LYS A 67 10.14 12.89 -1.44
CA LYS A 67 11.61 12.74 -1.48
C LYS A 67 12.06 11.35 -1.95
N LEU A 68 11.34 10.30 -1.55
CA LEU A 68 11.76 8.91 -1.73
C LEU A 68 10.99 8.18 -2.84
N GLY A 69 9.72 8.53 -3.05
CA GLY A 69 8.90 8.00 -4.15
C GLY A 69 8.60 6.50 -4.07
N LEU A 70 8.70 5.86 -2.91
CA LEU A 70 8.58 4.40 -2.79
C LEU A 70 7.17 3.91 -3.17
N VAL A 71 6.12 4.60 -2.73
CA VAL A 71 4.73 4.22 -3.02
C VAL A 71 4.47 4.33 -4.52
N ARG A 72 4.85 5.46 -5.14
CA ARG A 72 4.70 5.65 -6.58
C ARG A 72 5.47 4.62 -7.40
N ASN A 73 6.70 4.31 -7.02
CA ASN A 73 7.53 3.32 -7.71
C ASN A 73 6.94 1.92 -7.58
N HIS A 74 6.44 1.56 -6.39
CA HIS A 74 5.76 0.31 -6.14
C HIS A 74 4.47 0.19 -6.98
N MET A 75 3.62 1.22 -6.99
CA MET A 75 2.42 1.25 -7.84
C MET A 75 2.73 1.10 -9.33
N ALA A 76 3.79 1.75 -9.81
CA ALA A 76 4.23 1.63 -11.19
C ALA A 76 4.73 0.21 -11.50
N PHE A 77 5.43 -0.42 -10.56
CA PHE A 77 5.87 -1.81 -10.67
C PHE A 77 4.67 -2.78 -10.74
N ILE A 78 3.73 -2.68 -9.81
CA ILE A 78 2.51 -3.51 -9.77
C ILE A 78 1.71 -3.35 -11.07
N LYS A 79 1.58 -2.12 -11.57
CA LYS A 79 0.92 -1.84 -12.85
C LYS A 79 1.59 -2.59 -14.00
N LYS A 80 2.92 -2.51 -14.12
CA LYS A 80 3.68 -3.22 -15.16
C LYS A 80 3.56 -4.74 -15.03
N ALA A 81 3.62 -5.27 -13.80
CA ALA A 81 3.44 -6.71 -13.57
C ALA A 81 2.05 -7.19 -14.03
N LYS A 82 0.99 -6.43 -13.74
CA LYS A 82 -0.37 -6.70 -14.23
C LYS A 82 -0.47 -6.64 -15.75
N GLU A 83 0.17 -5.67 -16.38
CA GLU A 83 0.24 -5.58 -17.84
C GLU A 83 0.90 -6.82 -18.46
N LEU A 84 2.04 -7.26 -17.91
CA LEU A 84 2.74 -8.47 -18.35
C LEU A 84 1.87 -9.73 -18.17
N LEU A 85 1.20 -9.85 -17.01
CA LEU A 85 0.29 -10.97 -16.75
C LEU A 85 -0.85 -11.01 -17.76
N ASN A 86 -1.42 -9.86 -18.14
CA ASN A 86 -2.46 -9.79 -19.15
C ASN A 86 -1.94 -10.17 -20.55
N MET A 87 -0.71 -9.76 -20.89
CA MET A 87 -0.08 -10.18 -22.15
C MET A 87 0.09 -11.71 -22.19
N ILE A 88 0.56 -12.31 -21.11
CA ILE A 88 0.73 -13.76 -20.98
C ILE A 88 -0.61 -14.49 -21.14
N LYS A 89 -1.66 -14.03 -20.44
CA LYS A 89 -3.00 -14.62 -20.52
C LYS A 89 -3.65 -14.50 -21.90
N SER A 90 -3.20 -13.55 -22.73
CA SER A 90 -3.68 -13.37 -24.10
C SER A 90 -3.05 -14.34 -25.11
N ILE A 91 -1.98 -15.05 -24.73
CA ILE A 91 -1.33 -16.03 -25.60
C ILE A 91 -2.20 -17.30 -25.68
N ASP A 92 -2.50 -17.74 -26.90
CA ASP A 92 -3.16 -19.03 -27.15
C ASP A 92 -2.21 -20.18 -26.79
N SER A 93 -2.27 -20.60 -25.53
CA SER A 93 -1.41 -21.64 -24.95
C SER A 93 -1.74 -23.05 -25.45
N SER A 94 -2.85 -23.23 -26.18
CA SER A 94 -3.25 -24.53 -26.72
C SER A 94 -2.29 -25.06 -27.79
N ARG A 95 -1.55 -24.17 -28.45
CA ARG A 95 -0.60 -24.49 -29.54
C ARG A 95 0.84 -24.64 -29.07
N LEU A 96 1.12 -24.38 -27.80
CA LEU A 96 2.46 -24.46 -27.24
C LEU A 96 2.88 -25.91 -27.00
N GLU A 97 4.18 -26.17 -26.95
CA GLU A 97 4.69 -27.44 -26.42
C GLU A 97 4.39 -27.54 -24.91
N GLU A 98 4.37 -28.76 -24.37
CA GLU A 98 4.07 -28.99 -22.95
C GLU A 98 5.03 -28.22 -22.03
N LYS A 99 6.32 -28.23 -22.35
CA LYS A 99 7.36 -27.50 -21.63
C LYS A 99 7.13 -25.98 -21.63
N ASP A 100 6.66 -25.43 -22.74
CA ASP A 100 6.39 -23.99 -22.86
C ASP A 100 5.12 -23.61 -22.08
N ARG A 101 4.10 -24.47 -22.06
CA ARG A 101 2.92 -24.28 -21.20
C ARG A 101 3.29 -24.28 -19.72
N GLU A 102 4.10 -25.24 -19.27
CA GLU A 102 4.57 -25.28 -17.88
C GLU A 102 5.36 -24.03 -17.51
N THR A 103 6.22 -23.56 -18.41
CA THR A 103 6.99 -22.33 -18.23
C THR A 103 6.07 -21.12 -18.10
N MET A 104 5.04 -21.01 -18.95
CA MET A 104 4.05 -19.94 -18.90
C MET A 104 3.27 -19.94 -17.58
N THR A 105 2.79 -21.10 -17.13
CA THR A 105 2.12 -21.23 -15.83
C THR A 105 3.02 -20.83 -14.67
N ARG A 106 4.32 -21.14 -14.73
CA ARG A 106 5.28 -20.69 -13.72
C ARG A 106 5.45 -19.17 -13.72
N ILE A 107 5.58 -18.55 -14.89
CA ILE A 107 5.70 -17.08 -15.00
C ILE A 107 4.42 -16.40 -14.48
N GLU A 108 3.23 -16.91 -14.82
CA GLU A 108 1.98 -16.38 -14.27
C GLU A 108 1.97 -16.46 -12.74
N LYS A 109 2.40 -17.59 -12.17
CA LYS A 109 2.47 -17.76 -10.71
C LYS A 109 3.43 -16.76 -10.07
N GLU A 110 4.63 -16.60 -10.62
CA GLU A 110 5.63 -15.65 -10.11
C GLU A 110 5.14 -14.19 -10.22
N LEU A 111 4.49 -13.82 -11.32
CA LEU A 111 3.93 -12.48 -11.48
C LEU A 111 2.79 -12.21 -10.49
N ASN A 112 1.91 -13.17 -10.24
CA ASN A 112 0.86 -13.02 -9.23
C ASN A 112 1.46 -12.82 -7.83
N GLN A 113 2.51 -13.59 -7.48
CA GLN A 113 3.21 -13.41 -6.20
C GLN A 113 3.83 -12.02 -6.04
N LEU A 114 4.31 -11.40 -7.13
CA LEU A 114 4.84 -10.03 -7.11
C LEU A 114 3.75 -8.96 -7.01
N ILE A 115 2.52 -9.27 -7.43
CA ILE A 115 1.38 -8.35 -7.40
C ILE A 115 0.71 -8.34 -6.03
N ASP A 116 0.72 -9.48 -5.35
CA ASP A 116 0.08 -9.67 -4.05
C ASP A 116 0.96 -9.22 -2.85
N PHE A 117 2.18 -8.76 -3.13
CA PHE A 117 3.12 -8.19 -2.15
C PHE A 117 3.04 -6.66 -2.16
#